data_AF-A0A0M4DH64-F1
#
_entry.id   AF-A0A0M4DH64-F1
#
_cell.length_a   1.000
_cell.length_b   1.000
_cell.length_c   1.000
_cell.angle_alpha   90.00
_cell.angle_beta   90.00
_cell.angle_gamma   90.00
#
_symmetry.space_group_name_H-M   'P 1'
#
loop_
_entity.id
_entity.type
_entity.pdbx_description
1 polymer ?
#
loop_
_entity_poly.entity_id
_entity_poly.type
_entity_poly.pdbx_seq_one_letter_code
_entity_poly.pdbx_strand_id
1 'polypeptide(L)'
;MRRALLKRAVLLTFLLLTAVSPALGCFGPKLYFGVSPGPEAEILYQLCALYVKEKTGTESVRVDVATGEGLALLGDDKLDLVLVEGSDGEEDLLRLAPFPALRAGKRPRDDLQFTTVLPALHKLAGLLRREDVAALLARVAAGEASAAAARAFLTDRGWI
;
A
#
# COMPACT_ATOMS: atom_id res chain seq x y z
N MET A 1 -5.89 42.05 44.82
CA MET A 1 -6.56 40.81 44.33
C MET A 1 -7.05 40.88 42.87
N ARG A 2 -7.64 41.99 42.38
CA ARG A 2 -8.18 42.08 40.99
C ARG A 2 -7.17 41.87 39.85
N ARG A 3 -5.92 42.31 40.00
CA ARG A 3 -4.87 42.15 38.97
C ARG A 3 -4.42 40.70 38.76
N ALA A 4 -4.51 39.84 39.78
CA ALA A 4 -4.14 38.43 39.67
C ALA A 4 -5.19 37.61 38.92
N LEU A 5 -6.47 37.94 39.10
CA LEU A 5 -7.59 37.36 38.35
C LEU A 5 -7.52 37.72 36.87
N LEU A 6 -7.16 38.96 36.54
CA LEU A 6 -7.02 39.38 35.14
C LEU A 6 -5.87 38.64 34.43
N LYS A 7 -4.73 38.46 35.10
CA LYS A 7 -3.59 37.69 34.56
C LYS A 7 -3.94 36.21 34.33
N ARG A 8 -4.71 35.61 35.25
CA ARG A 8 -5.19 34.23 35.11
C ARG A 8 -6.20 34.09 33.98
N ALA A 9 -7.11 35.06 33.83
CA ALA A 9 -8.07 35.08 32.73
C ALA A 9 -7.37 35.20 31.37
N VAL A 10 -6.40 36.12 31.23
CA VAL A 10 -5.63 36.28 29.98
C VAL A 10 -4.83 35.01 29.65
N LEU A 11 -4.22 34.36 30.65
CA LEU A 11 -3.48 33.11 30.45
C LEU A 11 -4.41 31.96 30.01
N LEU A 12 -5.60 31.85 30.61
CA LEU A 12 -6.61 30.85 30.22
C LEU A 12 -7.14 31.09 28.81
N THR A 13 -7.41 32.34 28.44
CA THR A 13 -7.84 32.70 27.09
C THR A 13 -6.74 32.39 26.07
N PHE A 14 -5.47 32.64 26.40
CA PHE A 14 -4.34 32.32 25.53
C PHE A 14 -4.18 30.79 25.35
N LEU A 15 -4.36 30.01 26.41
CA LEU A 15 -4.27 28.54 26.36
C LEU A 15 -5.40 27.90 25.52
N LEU A 16 -6.61 28.47 25.60
CA LEU A 16 -7.78 28.05 24.80
C LEU A 16 -7.64 28.40 23.31
N LEU A 17 -6.91 29.46 22.98
CA LEU A 17 -6.64 29.86 21.59
C LEU A 17 -5.51 29.04 20.95
N THR A 18 -4.67 28.39 21.76
CA THR A 18 -3.65 27.43 21.29
C THR A 18 -4.18 26.00 21.22
N ALA A 19 -5.50 25.81 21.17
CA ALA A 19 -6.12 24.51 20.88
C ALA A 19 -5.68 24.08 19.46
N VAL A 20 -4.55 23.37 19.48
CA VAL A 20 -3.90 22.60 18.45
C VAL A 20 -4.88 22.28 17.32
N SER A 21 -4.73 22.97 16.19
CA SER A 21 -5.20 22.44 14.91
C SER A 21 -4.68 21.01 14.83
N PRO A 22 -5.50 20.00 14.47
CA PRO A 22 -4.98 18.67 14.25
C PRO A 22 -3.86 18.84 13.25
N ALA A 23 -2.62 18.62 13.69
CA ALA A 23 -1.53 18.39 12.79
C ALA A 23 -2.03 17.17 12.01
N LEU A 24 -2.53 17.40 10.80
CA LEU A 24 -2.58 16.39 9.76
C LEU A 24 -1.13 15.93 9.71
N GLY A 25 -0.82 14.88 10.46
CA GLY A 25 0.49 14.25 10.43
C GLY A 25 0.80 14.10 8.95
N CYS A 26 1.97 14.56 8.52
CA CYS A 26 2.40 14.47 7.14
C CYS A 26 2.49 12.97 6.79
N PHE A 27 1.35 12.35 6.53
CA PHE A 27 1.25 11.03 5.97
C PHE A 27 1.87 11.18 4.60
N GLY A 28 2.94 10.41 4.38
CA GLY A 28 3.66 10.42 3.12
C GLY A 28 2.73 10.22 1.92
N PRO A 29 3.21 10.53 0.72
CA PRO A 29 2.41 10.43 -0.49
C PRO A 29 1.90 8.99 -0.66
N LYS A 30 0.60 8.86 -0.98
CA LYS A 30 -0.12 7.58 -0.99
C LYS A 30 -0.14 6.96 -2.38
N LEU A 31 0.12 5.66 -2.50
CA LEU A 31 -0.04 4.89 -3.74
C LEU A 31 -1.45 4.32 -3.84
N TYR A 32 -2.15 4.56 -4.94
CA TYR A 32 -3.46 3.95 -5.21
C TYR A 32 -3.26 2.60 -5.90
N PHE A 33 -3.70 1.54 -5.25
CA PHE A 33 -3.49 0.16 -5.68
C PHE A 33 -4.83 -0.46 -6.05
N GLY A 34 -5.03 -0.74 -7.35
CA GLY A 34 -6.22 -1.40 -7.87
C GLY A 34 -6.20 -2.89 -7.59
N VAL A 35 -7.25 -3.38 -6.93
CA VAL A 35 -7.40 -4.80 -6.57
C VAL A 35 -8.72 -5.30 -7.13
N SER A 36 -8.63 -6.29 -8.02
CA SER A 36 -9.81 -7.01 -8.51
C SER A 36 -10.34 -7.96 -7.44
N PRO A 37 -11.63 -8.34 -7.45
CA PRO A 37 -12.16 -9.31 -6.50
C PRO A 37 -11.45 -10.67 -6.66
N GLY A 38 -11.08 -11.28 -5.54
CA GLY A 38 -10.51 -12.64 -5.53
C GLY A 38 -9.43 -12.81 -4.45
N PRO A 39 -9.26 -14.03 -3.90
CA PRO A 39 -8.27 -14.28 -2.86
C PRO A 39 -6.82 -14.12 -3.37
N GLU A 40 -6.55 -14.41 -4.65
CA GLU A 40 -5.25 -14.23 -5.29
C GLU A 40 -4.86 -12.75 -5.35
N ALA A 41 -5.79 -11.90 -5.80
CA ALA A 41 -5.57 -10.47 -5.87
C ALA A 41 -5.40 -9.87 -4.47
N GLU A 42 -6.20 -10.33 -3.51
CA GLU A 42 -6.10 -9.89 -2.13
C GLU A 42 -4.73 -10.19 -1.52
N ILE A 43 -4.26 -11.43 -1.61
CA ILE A 43 -3.00 -11.81 -0.96
C ILE A 43 -1.80 -11.11 -1.61
N LEU A 44 -1.81 -10.95 -2.94
CA LEU A 44 -0.78 -10.21 -3.65
C LEU A 44 -0.77 -8.72 -3.30
N TYR A 45 -1.95 -8.11 -3.16
CA TYR A 45 -2.07 -6.75 -2.65
C TYR A 45 -1.44 -6.62 -1.27
N GLN A 46 -1.78 -7.52 -0.33
CA GLN A 46 -1.25 -7.47 1.04
C GLN A 46 0.27 -7.63 1.06
N LEU A 47 0.84 -8.56 0.27
CA LEU A 47 2.28 -8.74 0.15
C LEU A 47 2.96 -7.48 -0.41
N CYS A 48 2.45 -6.93 -1.51
CA CYS A 48 3.07 -5.79 -2.17
C CYS A 48 2.94 -4.51 -1.33
N ALA A 49 1.74 -4.21 -0.82
CA ALA A 49 1.47 -3.01 -0.04
C ALA A 49 2.29 -2.99 1.26
N LEU A 50 2.35 -4.13 1.97
CA LEU A 50 3.14 -4.23 3.20
C LEU A 50 4.64 -4.11 2.90
N TYR A 51 5.13 -4.80 1.88
CA TYR A 51 6.55 -4.75 1.53
C TYR A 51 6.99 -3.34 1.09
N VAL A 52 6.18 -2.65 0.27
CA VAL A 52 6.44 -1.25 -0.13
C VAL A 52 6.47 -0.37 1.11
N LYS A 53 5.47 -0.44 1.97
CA LYS A 53 5.42 0.33 3.20
C LYS A 53 6.68 0.15 4.06
N GLU A 54 7.09 -1.09 4.32
CA GLU A 54 8.24 -1.37 5.18
C GLU A 54 9.58 -1.00 4.53
N LYS A 55 9.69 -1.03 3.20
CA LYS A 55 10.94 -0.72 2.48
C LYS A 55 11.09 0.72 2.04
N THR A 56 9.99 1.44 1.84
CA THR A 56 10.02 2.80 1.30
C THR A 56 9.35 3.82 2.19
N GLY A 57 8.59 3.39 3.20
CA GLY A 57 7.73 4.27 4.01
C GLY A 57 6.49 4.77 3.26
N THR A 58 6.24 4.28 2.05
CA THR A 58 5.11 4.72 1.21
C THR A 58 3.85 3.92 1.55
N GLU A 59 2.80 4.61 1.97
CA GLU A 59 1.51 3.97 2.25
C GLU A 59 0.76 3.66 0.95
N SER A 60 0.07 2.52 0.92
CA SER A 60 -0.82 2.15 -0.17
C SER A 60 -2.28 2.27 0.24
N VAL A 61 -3.12 2.76 -0.66
CA VAL A 61 -4.58 2.81 -0.54
C VAL A 61 -5.14 1.79 -1.51
N ARG A 62 -5.85 0.81 -0.97
CA ARG A 62 -6.64 -0.12 -1.78
C ARG A 62 -7.77 0.62 -2.48
N VAL A 63 -7.88 0.38 -3.78
CA VAL A 63 -9.03 0.76 -4.60
C VAL A 63 -9.62 -0.54 -5.15
N ASP A 64 -10.87 -0.83 -4.80
CA ASP A 64 -11.58 -1.96 -5.40
C ASP A 64 -11.90 -1.63 -6.86
N VAL A 65 -11.56 -2.54 -7.76
CA VAL A 65 -11.71 -2.35 -9.20
C VAL A 65 -12.49 -3.53 -9.76
N ALA A 66 -13.43 -3.29 -10.67
CA ALA A 66 -14.13 -4.38 -11.33
C ALA A 66 -13.18 -5.16 -12.26
N THR A 67 -13.43 -6.46 -12.42
CA THR A 67 -12.63 -7.33 -13.28
C THR A 67 -12.52 -6.75 -14.70
N GLY A 68 -11.29 -6.56 -15.18
CA GLY A 68 -11.01 -6.02 -16.51
C GLY A 68 -10.88 -4.49 -16.60
N GLU A 69 -11.30 -3.73 -15.58
CA GLU A 69 -11.22 -2.25 -15.61
C GLU A 69 -9.85 -1.70 -15.18
N GLY A 70 -9.03 -2.54 -14.54
CA GLY A 70 -7.76 -2.14 -13.92
C GLY A 70 -6.79 -1.42 -14.85
N LEU A 71 -6.59 -1.93 -16.07
CA LEU A 71 -5.68 -1.31 -17.04
C LEU A 71 -6.19 0.04 -17.55
N ALA A 72 -7.51 0.19 -17.73
CA ALA A 72 -8.09 1.45 -18.17
C ALA A 72 -7.90 2.54 -17.09
N LEU A 73 -8.17 2.19 -15.82
CA LEU A 73 -7.96 3.11 -14.70
C LEU A 73 -6.47 3.45 -14.48
N LEU A 74 -5.56 2.51 -14.75
CA LEU A 74 -4.11 2.76 -14.75
C LEU A 74 -3.71 3.74 -15.86
N GLY A 75 -4.26 3.59 -17.07
CA GLY A 75 -4.01 4.48 -18.22
C GLY A 75 -4.58 5.90 -18.03
N ASP A 76 -5.70 6.01 -17.31
CA ASP A 76 -6.33 7.28 -16.89
C ASP A 76 -5.59 7.97 -15.72
N ASP A 77 -4.47 7.42 -15.25
CA ASP A 77 -3.70 7.90 -14.09
C ASP A 77 -4.53 7.95 -12.78
N LYS A 78 -5.59 7.13 -12.67
CA LYS A 78 -6.43 6.97 -11.46
C LYS A 78 -5.87 5.94 -10.48
N LEU A 79 -4.98 5.07 -10.95
CA LEU A 79 -4.26 4.07 -10.17
C LEU A 79 -2.76 4.23 -10.40
N ASP A 80 -1.98 3.90 -9.37
CA ASP A 80 -0.52 3.85 -9.45
C ASP A 80 -0.03 2.42 -9.71
N LEU A 81 -0.74 1.43 -9.15
CA LEU A 81 -0.45 0.00 -9.26
C LEU A 81 -1.74 -0.77 -9.50
N VAL A 82 -1.68 -1.86 -10.26
CA VAL A 82 -2.85 -2.74 -10.48
C VAL A 82 -2.46 -4.19 -10.72
N LEU A 83 -3.28 -5.10 -10.21
CA LEU A 83 -3.20 -6.54 -10.50
C LEU A 83 -4.08 -6.91 -11.68
N VAL A 84 -3.49 -7.55 -12.70
CA VAL A 84 -4.13 -7.86 -13.98
C VAL A 84 -4.04 -9.36 -14.25
N GLU A 85 -5.16 -9.99 -14.58
CA GLU A 85 -5.20 -11.39 -14.98
C GLU A 85 -4.65 -11.59 -16.39
N GLY A 86 -3.98 -12.73 -16.62
CA GLY A 86 -3.64 -13.20 -17.98
C GLY A 86 -2.62 -12.35 -18.76
N SER A 87 -1.85 -11.50 -18.09
CA SER A 87 -0.82 -10.67 -18.75
C SER A 87 0.39 -11.49 -19.21
N ASP A 88 0.84 -11.24 -20.44
CA ASP A 88 2.06 -11.75 -21.07
C ASP A 88 3.13 -10.68 -21.31
N GLY A 89 2.83 -9.41 -20.96
CA GLY A 89 3.62 -8.24 -21.33
C GLY A 89 4.98 -8.13 -20.60
N GLU A 90 5.97 -7.57 -21.30
CA GLU A 90 7.29 -7.21 -20.73
C GLU A 90 7.21 -6.16 -19.61
N GLU A 91 6.09 -5.44 -19.49
CA GLU A 91 5.91 -4.36 -18.53
C GLU A 91 5.48 -4.81 -17.12
N ASP A 92 5.32 -6.11 -16.90
CA ASP A 92 4.91 -6.68 -15.62
C ASP A 92 6.05 -6.62 -14.58
N LEU A 93 5.78 -6.00 -13.44
CA LEU A 93 6.72 -5.90 -12.32
C LEU A 93 6.85 -7.22 -11.54
N LEU A 94 5.72 -7.93 -11.39
CA LEU A 94 5.61 -9.23 -10.74
C LEU A 94 4.80 -10.14 -11.65
N ARG A 95 5.34 -11.30 -11.98
CA ARG A 95 4.65 -12.30 -12.79
C ARG A 95 4.85 -13.70 -12.21
N LEU A 96 3.77 -14.25 -11.65
CA LEU A 96 3.75 -15.58 -11.03
C LEU A 96 2.54 -16.37 -11.55
N ALA A 97 2.48 -16.66 -12.86
CA ALA A 97 1.38 -17.41 -13.44
C ALA A 97 1.08 -18.69 -12.62
N PRO A 98 -0.18 -19.04 -12.32
CA PRO A 98 -1.42 -18.48 -12.87
C PRO A 98 -1.96 -17.24 -12.14
N PHE A 99 -1.21 -16.65 -11.20
CA PHE A 99 -1.68 -15.50 -10.44
C PHE A 99 -1.67 -14.19 -11.25
N PRO A 100 -2.49 -13.19 -10.86
CA PRO A 100 -2.47 -11.88 -11.48
C PRO A 100 -1.07 -11.25 -11.49
N ALA A 101 -0.73 -10.60 -12.60
CA ALA A 101 0.51 -9.87 -12.75
C ALA A 101 0.37 -8.45 -12.18
N LEU A 102 1.44 -7.90 -11.59
CA LEU A 102 1.47 -6.53 -11.11
C LEU A 102 1.99 -5.60 -12.19
N ARG A 103 1.27 -4.51 -12.46
CA ARG A 103 1.72 -3.41 -13.32
C ARG A 103 1.75 -2.09 -12.58
N ALA A 104 2.65 -1.21 -13.00
CA ALA A 104 2.72 0.17 -12.52
C ALA A 104 2.40 1.18 -13.61
N GLY A 105 1.65 2.21 -13.22
CA GLY A 105 1.35 3.39 -14.02
C GLY A 105 2.53 4.36 -14.05
N LYS A 106 2.27 5.59 -14.52
CA LYS A 106 3.30 6.61 -14.72
C LYS A 106 3.85 7.17 -13.42
N ARG A 107 2.99 7.43 -12.42
CA ARG A 107 3.41 8.13 -11.19
C ARG A 107 4.57 7.43 -10.46
N PRO A 108 4.53 6.10 -10.21
CA PRO A 108 5.68 5.40 -9.61
C PRO A 108 6.96 5.41 -10.46
N ARG A 109 6.86 5.67 -11.77
CA ARG A 109 7.99 5.72 -12.70
C ARG A 109 8.61 7.11 -12.78
N ASP A 110 7.77 8.14 -12.78
CA ASP A 110 8.16 9.49 -13.17
C ASP A 110 8.25 10.47 -11.99
N ASP A 111 7.50 10.22 -10.91
CA ASP A 111 7.48 11.11 -9.75
C ASP A 111 8.58 10.72 -8.74
N LEU A 112 9.43 11.71 -8.44
CA LEU A 112 10.57 11.59 -7.54
C LEU A 112 10.21 11.02 -6.16
N GLN A 113 8.97 11.28 -5.70
CA GLN A 113 8.47 10.80 -4.42
C GLN A 113 8.31 9.28 -4.34
N PHE A 114 8.21 8.59 -5.49
CA PHE A 114 7.95 7.15 -5.58
C PHE A 114 9.11 6.35 -6.19
N THR A 115 10.27 6.99 -6.41
CA THR A 115 11.44 6.39 -7.08
C THR A 115 11.95 5.09 -6.44
N THR A 116 11.70 4.87 -5.15
CA THR A 116 12.10 3.65 -4.42
C THR A 116 11.07 2.53 -4.49
N VAL A 117 9.84 2.81 -4.95
CA VAL A 117 8.72 1.84 -5.00
C VAL A 117 8.99 0.76 -6.04
N LEU A 118 9.32 1.14 -7.27
CA LEU A 118 9.58 0.16 -8.35
C LEU A 118 10.79 -0.73 -8.06
N PRO A 119 11.95 -0.21 -7.60
CA PRO A 119 13.04 -1.05 -7.15
C PRO A 119 12.66 -2.02 -6.03
N ALA A 120 11.85 -1.59 -5.05
CA ALA A 120 11.37 -2.45 -3.98
C ALA A 120 10.48 -3.58 -4.54
N LEU A 121 9.51 -3.26 -5.40
CA LEU A 121 8.62 -4.25 -6.01
C LEU A 121 9.38 -5.24 -6.91
N HIS A 122 10.35 -4.78 -7.68
CA HIS A 122 11.22 -5.68 -8.45
C HIS A 122 12.03 -6.62 -7.55
N LYS A 123 12.56 -6.11 -6.43
CA LYS A 123 13.24 -6.95 -5.44
C LYS A 123 12.30 -8.02 -4.87
N LEU A 124 11.06 -7.64 -4.50
CA LEU A 124 10.07 -8.59 -4.02
C LEU A 124 9.74 -9.63 -5.10
N ALA A 125 9.61 -9.22 -6.36
CA ALA A 125 9.35 -10.11 -7.48
C ALA A 125 10.47 -11.13 -7.74
N GLY A 126 11.73 -10.74 -7.48
CA GLY A 126 12.86 -11.67 -7.52
C GLY A 126 12.93 -12.64 -6.33
N LEU A 127 12.18 -12.39 -5.26
CA LEU A 127 12.16 -13.19 -4.03
C LEU A 127 10.97 -14.16 -3.99
N LEU A 128 9.78 -13.69 -4.39
CA LEU A 128 8.55 -14.47 -4.35
C LEU A 128 8.55 -15.59 -5.39
N ARG A 129 8.02 -16.75 -5.00
CA ARG A 129 7.78 -17.88 -5.90
C ARG A 129 6.31 -18.24 -5.95
N ARG A 130 5.93 -19.03 -6.97
CA ARG A 130 4.54 -19.49 -7.15
C ARG A 130 4.07 -20.30 -5.94
N GLU A 131 4.93 -21.20 -5.45
CA GLU A 131 4.65 -22.05 -4.31
C GLU A 131 4.37 -21.26 -3.02
N ASP A 132 5.02 -20.10 -2.87
CA ASP A 132 4.81 -19.21 -1.73
C ASP A 132 3.39 -18.66 -1.72
N VAL A 133 2.93 -18.15 -2.87
CA VAL A 133 1.57 -17.60 -3.01
C VAL A 133 0.53 -18.69 -2.83
N ALA A 134 0.75 -19.88 -3.41
CA ALA A 134 -0.16 -21.01 -3.24
C ALA A 134 -0.29 -21.45 -1.77
N ALA A 135 0.83 -21.49 -1.03
CA ALA A 135 0.82 -21.81 0.39
C ALA A 135 0.08 -20.76 1.23
N LEU A 136 0.23 -19.47 0.90
CA LEU A 136 -0.51 -18.40 1.56
C LEU A 136 -2.01 -18.48 1.29
N LEU A 137 -2.40 -18.77 0.05
CA LEU A 137 -3.81 -18.97 -0.30
C LEU A 137 -4.44 -20.14 0.47
N ALA A 138 -3.71 -21.23 0.66
CA ALA A 138 -4.18 -22.35 1.47
C ALA A 138 -4.42 -21.95 2.94
N ARG A 139 -3.54 -21.11 3.51
CA ARG A 139 -3.73 -20.56 4.88
C ARG A 139 -4.94 -19.66 4.97
N VAL A 140 -5.15 -18.79 3.98
CA VAL A 140 -6.33 -17.91 3.92
C VAL A 140 -7.61 -18.72 3.76
N ALA A 141 -7.60 -19.76 2.91
CA ALA A 141 -8.72 -20.68 2.76
C ALA A 141 -9.04 -21.44 4.06
N ALA A 142 -8.04 -21.68 4.92
CA ALA A 142 -8.22 -22.25 6.25
C ALA A 142 -8.75 -21.24 7.30
N GLY A 143 -9.00 -19.99 6.91
CA GLY A 143 -9.61 -18.95 7.76
C GLY A 143 -8.63 -17.91 8.31
N GLU A 144 -7.35 -17.95 7.95
CA GLU A 144 -6.41 -16.90 8.33
C GLU A 144 -6.68 -15.60 7.54
N ALA A 145 -6.62 -14.45 8.21
CA ALA A 145 -6.76 -13.16 7.52
C ALA A 145 -5.58 -12.91 6.58
N SER A 146 -5.83 -12.50 5.33
CA SER A 146 -4.79 -12.29 4.30
C SER A 146 -3.66 -11.36 4.76
N ALA A 147 -4.00 -10.26 5.45
CA ALA A 147 -3.03 -9.31 5.97
C ALA A 147 -2.12 -9.91 7.06
N ALA A 148 -2.65 -10.83 7.88
CA ALA A 148 -1.89 -11.53 8.91
C ALA A 148 -0.96 -12.57 8.26
N ALA A 149 -1.49 -13.37 7.32
CA ALA A 149 -0.72 -14.38 6.59
C ALA A 149 0.45 -13.74 5.82
N ALA A 150 0.21 -12.64 5.10
CA ALA A 150 1.24 -11.91 4.35
C ALA A 150 2.32 -11.34 5.28
N ARG A 151 1.93 -10.72 6.41
CA ARG A 151 2.89 -10.19 7.39
C ARG A 151 3.77 -11.30 7.97
N ALA A 152 3.16 -12.36 8.49
CA ALA A 152 3.90 -13.50 9.05
C ALA A 152 4.90 -14.06 8.02
N PHE A 153 4.44 -14.29 6.78
CA PHE A 153 5.28 -14.78 5.70
C PHE A 153 6.52 -13.92 5.42
N LEU A 154 6.34 -12.59 5.34
CA LEU A 154 7.44 -11.66 5.06
C LEU A 154 8.41 -11.58 6.25
N THR A 155 7.90 -11.57 7.48
CA THR A 155 8.72 -11.54 8.71
C THR A 155 9.52 -12.84 8.89
N ASP A 156 8.90 -14.00 8.70
CA ASP A 156 9.56 -15.31 8.85
C ASP A 156 10.75 -15.48 7.89
N ARG A 157 10.70 -14.81 6.73
CA ARG A 157 11.78 -14.79 5.74
C ARG A 157 12.80 -13.66 5.95
N GLY A 158 12.61 -12.81 6.95
CA GLY A 158 13.44 -11.62 7.20
C GLY A 158 13.36 -10.59 6.06
N TRP A 159 12.25 -10.57 5.32
CA TRP A 159 12.07 -9.67 4.19
C TRP A 159 11.52 -8.32 4.62
N ILE A 160 10.84 -8.24 5.76
CA ILE A 160 10.48 -7.00 6.46
C ILE A 160 10.98 -7.05 7.89
#